data_AF-M5BII7-F1
#
_entry.id   AF-M5BII7-F1
#
_cell.length_a   1.000
_cell.length_b   1.000
_cell.length_c   1.000
_cell.angle_alpha   90.00
_cell.angle_beta   90.00
_cell.angle_gamma   90.00
#
_symmetry.space_group_name_H-M   'P 1'
#
loop_
_entity.id
_entity.type
_entity.pdbx_description
1 polymer ?
#
loop_
_entity_poly.entity_id
_entity_poly.type
_entity_poly.pdbx_seq_one_letter_code
_entity_poly.pdbx_strand_id
1 'polypeptide(L)'
;MQLIFTPALGSTTTLAVVPGTVVQFAARVSTRDYNEAVANGTRVELWGDLPRGTAAGEWAATLFEAAPVAPEHHDSGAPPNVLSLLPADPEPVPTTSAAPDTILLVANFTIPSDVHSADYQFTYRLAHSNESSTWYTWLGDAGSNGHLIIDQEAPAIEGLVLVADWKSDSNDARLSPADGTVATLAGPVDWSGWAIDLDPRSESPAT
;
A
#
# COMPACT_ATOMS: atom_id res chain seq x y z
N MET A 1 -16.27 22.82 -0.45
CA MET A 1 -15.41 21.67 -0.13
C MET A 1 -14.11 21.69 -0.91
N GLN A 2 -13.00 21.81 -0.19
CA GLN A 2 -11.64 21.66 -0.70
C GLN A 2 -11.03 20.38 -0.11
N LEU A 3 -10.61 19.47 -0.98
CA LEU A 3 -9.96 18.21 -0.62
C LEU A 3 -8.52 18.23 -1.13
N ILE A 4 -7.58 17.86 -0.26
CA ILE A 4 -6.18 17.64 -0.66
C ILE A 4 -5.87 16.17 -0.50
N PHE A 5 -5.62 15.51 -1.62
CA PHE A 5 -5.31 14.08 -1.66
C PHE A 5 -3.82 13.82 -1.66
N THR A 6 -3.45 12.69 -1.08
CA THR A 6 -2.11 12.14 -1.14
C THR A 6 -2.22 10.64 -1.34
N PRO A 7 -1.79 10.11 -2.50
CA PRO A 7 -1.16 10.79 -3.65
C PRO A 7 -2.11 11.72 -4.43
N ALA A 8 -1.56 12.70 -5.13
CA ALA A 8 -2.33 13.61 -5.99
C ALA A 8 -2.80 12.89 -7.27
N LEU A 9 -3.83 13.43 -7.93
CA LEU A 9 -4.24 12.94 -9.26
C LEU A 9 -3.22 13.36 -10.33
N GLY A 10 -3.12 12.55 -11.38
CA GLY A 10 -2.15 12.75 -12.47
C GLY A 10 -0.70 12.58 -12.05
N SER A 11 -0.41 12.14 -10.82
CA SER A 11 0.95 11.80 -10.38
C SER A 11 1.19 10.29 -10.43
N THR A 12 2.46 9.93 -10.58
CA THR A 12 2.94 8.56 -10.41
C THR A 12 3.67 8.47 -9.08
N THR A 13 3.23 7.56 -8.21
CA THR A 13 3.85 7.29 -6.91
C THR A 13 4.46 5.90 -6.96
N THR A 14 5.78 5.80 -6.79
CA THR A 14 6.49 4.52 -6.77
C THR A 14 6.83 4.15 -5.33
N LEU A 15 6.49 2.93 -4.90
CA LEU A 15 6.75 2.43 -3.56
C LEU A 15 7.49 1.10 -3.61
N ALA A 16 8.59 1.01 -2.87
CA ALA A 16 9.16 -0.25 -2.45
C ALA A 16 8.36 -0.78 -1.25
N VAL A 17 7.78 -1.97 -1.36
CA VAL A 17 6.95 -2.55 -0.28
C VAL A 17 7.34 -3.98 0.02
N VAL A 18 7.16 -4.42 1.27
CA VAL A 18 7.30 -5.84 1.62
C VAL A 18 5.97 -6.58 1.44
N PRO A 19 5.97 -7.91 1.26
CA PRO A 19 4.74 -8.69 1.17
C PRO A 19 3.78 -8.42 2.33
N GLY A 20 2.50 -8.17 2.03
CA GLY A 20 1.49 -7.86 3.03
C GLY A 20 1.51 -6.42 3.57
N THR A 21 2.29 -5.52 2.96
CA THR A 21 2.24 -4.07 3.27
C THR A 21 0.84 -3.53 3.00
N VAL A 22 0.32 -2.76 3.95
CA VAL A 22 -0.89 -1.96 3.80
C VAL A 22 -0.47 -0.57 3.36
N VAL A 23 -0.90 -0.15 2.18
CA VAL A 23 -0.64 1.21 1.69
C VAL A 23 -1.85 2.08 2.02
N GLN A 24 -1.58 3.27 2.55
CA GLN A 24 -2.60 4.21 3.01
C GLN A 24 -2.61 5.47 2.15
N PHE A 25 -3.77 5.70 1.51
CA PHE A 25 -4.12 6.94 0.84
C PHE A 25 -4.72 7.88 1.87
N ALA A 26 -4.45 9.16 1.72
CA ALA A 26 -4.93 10.18 2.62
C ALA A 26 -5.66 11.30 1.88
N ALA A 27 -6.65 11.89 2.54
CA ALA A 27 -7.30 13.12 2.10
C ALA A 27 -7.48 14.06 3.28
N ARG A 28 -7.18 15.34 3.10
CA ARG A 28 -7.46 16.40 4.08
C ARG A 28 -8.63 17.23 3.61
N VAL A 29 -9.55 17.52 4.53
CA VAL A 29 -10.74 18.35 4.30
C VAL A 29 -11.00 19.22 5.53
N SER A 30 -11.62 20.38 5.35
CA SER A 30 -12.03 21.20 6.49
C SER A 30 -13.10 20.47 7.32
N THR A 31 -13.05 20.59 8.65
CA THR A 31 -14.04 19.96 9.55
C THR A 31 -15.46 20.38 9.18
N ARG A 32 -15.63 21.66 8.82
CA ARG A 32 -16.92 22.20 8.36
C ARG A 32 -17.43 21.50 7.11
N ASP A 33 -16.62 21.44 6.06
CA ASP A 33 -17.01 20.81 4.79
C ASP A 33 -17.30 19.32 4.98
N TYR A 34 -16.50 18.62 5.80
CA TYR A 34 -16.71 17.21 6.10
C TYR A 34 -18.06 16.98 6.79
N ASN A 35 -18.35 17.72 7.85
CA ASN A 35 -19.61 17.58 8.59
C ASN A 35 -20.82 17.87 7.69
N GLU A 36 -20.72 18.89 6.83
CA GLU A 36 -21.76 19.21 5.85
C GLU A 36 -21.92 18.10 4.81
N ALA A 37 -20.83 17.54 4.29
CA ALA A 37 -20.86 16.43 3.35
C ALA A 37 -21.51 15.18 3.95
N VAL A 38 -21.13 14.81 5.18
CA VAL A 38 -21.72 13.66 5.90
C VAL A 38 -23.21 13.86 6.14
N ALA A 39 -23.62 15.05 6.61
CA ALA A 39 -25.03 15.37 6.81
C ALA A 39 -25.87 15.24 5.53
N ASN A 40 -25.24 15.50 4.38
CA ASN A 40 -25.86 15.39 3.05
C ASN A 40 -25.70 14.01 2.39
N GLY A 41 -25.25 12.98 3.14
CA GLY A 41 -25.06 11.63 2.60
C GLY A 41 -23.94 11.52 1.55
N THR A 42 -22.99 12.46 1.57
CA THR A 42 -21.84 12.49 0.67
C THR A 42 -20.64 11.84 1.32
N ARG A 43 -19.96 10.95 0.59
CA ARG A 43 -18.73 10.27 1.02
C ARG A 43 -17.62 10.40 -0.02
N VAL A 44 -16.39 10.37 0.44
CA VAL A 44 -15.19 10.45 -0.41
C VAL A 44 -14.74 9.04 -0.74
N GLU A 45 -14.54 8.74 -2.02
CA GLU A 45 -14.13 7.42 -2.50
C GLU A 45 -12.87 7.52 -3.38
N LEU A 46 -11.94 6.60 -3.15
CA LEU A 46 -10.90 6.20 -4.10
C LEU A 46 -11.54 5.19 -5.07
N TRP A 47 -11.43 5.42 -6.37
CA TRP A 47 -11.91 4.51 -7.40
C TRP A 47 -10.72 4.05 -8.23
N GLY A 48 -10.38 2.76 -8.22
CA GLY A 48 -9.18 2.25 -8.87
C GLY A 48 -9.16 0.73 -8.98
N ASP A 49 -8.19 0.19 -9.71
CA ASP A 49 -7.94 -1.25 -9.90
C ASP A 49 -7.04 -1.85 -8.80
N LEU A 50 -7.03 -1.19 -7.63
CA LEU A 50 -6.25 -1.61 -6.46
C LEU A 50 -6.73 -2.96 -5.92
N PRO A 51 -5.82 -3.79 -5.40
CA PRO A 51 -6.12 -5.16 -4.99
C PRO A 51 -7.07 -5.20 -3.80
N ARG A 52 -8.15 -5.98 -3.93
CA ARG A 52 -9.29 -6.03 -2.99
C ARG A 52 -9.76 -7.44 -2.63
N GLY A 53 -8.91 -8.44 -2.86
CA GLY A 53 -9.31 -9.85 -2.73
C GLY A 53 -10.27 -10.34 -3.82
N THR A 54 -10.64 -9.47 -4.76
CA THR A 54 -11.37 -9.78 -6.00
C THR A 54 -10.38 -10.02 -7.15
N ALA A 55 -10.89 -10.40 -8.33
CA ALA A 55 -10.06 -10.62 -9.51
C ALA A 55 -9.15 -9.40 -9.79
N ALA A 56 -7.88 -9.67 -10.13
CA ALA A 56 -6.91 -8.63 -10.42
C ALA A 56 -7.37 -7.75 -11.59
N GLY A 57 -7.23 -6.42 -11.44
CA GLY A 57 -7.55 -5.44 -12.49
C GLY A 57 -8.99 -4.93 -12.51
N GLU A 58 -9.88 -5.40 -11.64
CA GLU A 58 -11.24 -4.85 -11.52
C GLU A 58 -11.26 -3.52 -10.76
N TRP A 59 -11.86 -2.49 -11.36
CA TRP A 59 -12.03 -1.19 -10.73
C TRP A 59 -13.12 -1.21 -9.65
N ALA A 60 -12.79 -0.72 -8.45
CA ALA A 60 -13.71 -0.70 -7.33
C ALA A 60 -13.51 0.51 -6.39
N ALA A 61 -14.52 0.78 -5.56
CA ALA A 61 -14.58 1.93 -4.65
C ALA A 61 -14.03 1.63 -3.26
N THR A 62 -12.95 2.31 -2.83
CA THR A 62 -12.49 2.37 -1.43
C THR A 62 -13.00 3.62 -0.76
N LEU A 63 -13.75 3.43 0.32
CA LEU A 63 -14.22 4.51 1.15
C LEU A 63 -13.04 5.12 1.91
N PHE A 64 -12.98 6.44 1.92
CA PHE A 64 -12.16 7.19 2.86
C PHE A 64 -12.91 7.32 4.19
N GLU A 65 -12.28 6.89 5.27
CA GLU A 65 -12.82 6.98 6.63
C GLU A 65 -12.04 8.00 7.45
N ALA A 66 -12.68 8.65 8.41
CA ALA A 66 -11.97 9.54 9.33
C ALA A 66 -10.89 8.75 10.07
N ALA A 67 -9.64 9.24 10.04
CA ALA A 67 -8.56 8.62 10.77
C ALA A 67 -8.93 8.59 12.26
N PRO A 68 -8.77 7.44 12.95
CA PRO A 68 -8.99 7.40 14.38
C PRO A 68 -8.03 8.38 15.04
N VAL A 69 -8.56 9.30 15.86
CA VAL A 69 -7.75 10.20 16.68
C VAL A 69 -6.89 9.33 17.58
N ALA A 70 -5.58 9.34 17.39
CA ALA A 70 -4.67 8.63 18.29
C ALA A 70 -4.91 9.18 19.70
N PRO A 71 -5.20 8.34 20.71
CA PRO A 71 -5.27 8.81 22.08
C PRO A 71 -3.94 9.48 22.43
N GLU A 72 -4.01 10.70 22.95
CA GLU A 72 -2.84 11.43 23.42
C GLU A 72 -2.05 10.55 24.38
N HIS A 73 -0.78 10.30 24.04
CA HIS A 73 0.19 9.50 24.80
C HIS A 73 -0.15 8.01 24.97
N HIS A 74 0.20 7.22 23.96
CA HIS A 74 0.93 5.98 24.19
C HIS A 74 1.89 5.72 23.03
N ASP A 75 3.18 5.62 23.34
CA ASP A 75 4.15 4.92 22.50
C ASP A 75 3.57 3.54 22.11
N SER A 76 3.74 3.16 20.85
CA SER A 76 3.27 1.92 20.20
C SER A 76 1.80 1.89 19.76
N GLY A 77 1.59 1.79 18.44
CA GLY A 77 0.27 1.42 17.92
C GLY A 77 0.04 1.51 16.42
N ALA A 78 0.98 2.00 15.60
CA ALA A 78 0.86 1.74 14.16
C ALA A 78 1.02 0.23 13.93
N PRO A 79 0.08 -0.47 13.25
CA PRO A 79 0.31 -1.86 12.87
C PRO A 79 1.62 -1.94 12.09
N PRO A 80 2.46 -2.95 12.31
CA PRO A 80 3.85 -2.96 11.84
C PRO A 80 4.07 -2.85 10.32
N ASN A 81 3.00 -2.85 9.50
CA ASN A 81 3.09 -2.89 8.03
C ASN A 81 2.23 -1.81 7.32
N VAL A 82 1.89 -0.69 7.97
CA VAL A 82 1.16 0.41 7.31
C VAL A 82 2.13 1.45 6.76
N LEU A 83 2.21 1.57 5.44
CA LEU A 83 2.94 2.63 4.73
C LEU A 83 1.98 3.79 4.41
N SER A 84 2.10 4.88 5.17
CA SER A 84 1.37 6.13 4.88
C SER A 84 2.08 6.94 3.82
N LEU A 85 1.32 7.41 2.83
CA LEU A 85 1.85 8.26 1.74
C LEU A 85 1.89 9.74 2.11
N LEU A 86 1.49 10.08 3.34
CA LEU A 86 1.57 11.44 3.84
C LEU A 86 3.03 11.91 3.91
N PRO A 87 3.36 13.10 3.37
CA PRO A 87 4.66 13.70 3.59
C PRO A 87 4.86 13.95 5.09
N ALA A 88 6.11 13.78 5.55
CA ALA A 88 6.50 13.96 6.95
C ALA A 88 6.22 15.37 7.49
N ASP A 89 6.18 16.37 6.60
CA ASP A 89 5.76 17.74 6.90
C ASP A 89 4.74 18.17 5.82
N PRO A 90 3.42 18.03 6.07
CA PRO A 90 2.41 18.35 5.08
C PRO A 90 2.30 19.86 4.89
N GLU A 91 2.35 20.31 3.63
CA GLU A 91 2.05 21.72 3.34
C GLU A 91 0.67 22.09 3.92
N PRO A 92 0.58 23.24 4.62
CA PRO A 92 -0.67 23.68 5.19
C PRO A 92 -1.69 23.88 4.06
N VAL A 93 -2.88 23.30 4.23
CA VAL A 93 -4.02 23.51 3.33
C VAL A 93 -4.23 25.03 3.19
N PRO A 94 -4.09 25.64 1.99
CA PRO A 94 -4.25 27.08 1.86
C PRO A 94 -5.71 27.44 2.13
N THR A 95 -5.96 28.04 3.30
CA THR A 95 -7.28 28.53 3.71
C THR A 95 -7.19 30.00 4.07
N THR A 96 -8.13 30.81 3.57
CA THR A 96 -8.26 32.27 3.76
C THR A 96 -8.65 32.70 5.18
N SER A 97 -8.44 31.86 6.20
CA SER A 97 -8.73 32.15 7.60
C SER A 97 -7.76 31.35 8.48
N ALA A 98 -7.38 31.92 9.62
CA ALA A 98 -6.45 31.32 10.59
C ALA A 98 -6.76 29.83 10.81
N ALA A 99 -5.78 28.97 10.51
CA ALA A 99 -5.77 27.51 10.57
C ALA A 99 -7.10 26.84 11.01
N PRO A 100 -8.02 26.54 10.09
CA PRO A 100 -9.24 25.83 10.44
C PRO A 100 -8.92 24.38 10.79
N ASP A 101 -9.60 23.83 11.79
CA ASP A 101 -9.55 22.40 12.13
C ASP A 101 -9.81 21.57 10.86
N THR A 102 -8.86 20.68 10.52
CA THR A 102 -8.99 19.77 9.38
C THR A 102 -9.19 18.34 9.85
N ILE A 103 -9.96 17.57 9.09
CA ILE A 103 -10.13 16.13 9.28
C ILE A 103 -9.23 15.40 8.28
N LEU A 104 -8.45 14.47 8.81
CA LEU A 104 -7.71 13.50 8.00
C LEU A 104 -8.62 12.31 7.70
N LEU A 105 -8.79 12.01 6.42
CA LEU A 105 -9.45 10.81 5.94
C LEU A 105 -8.41 9.85 5.38
N VAL A 106 -8.60 8.55 5.59
CA VAL A 106 -7.69 7.50 5.13
C VAL A 106 -8.43 6.40 4.39
N ALA A 107 -7.80 5.86 3.35
CA ALA A 107 -8.23 4.67 2.64
C ALA A 107 -7.07 3.69 2.58
N ASN A 108 -7.26 2.50 3.15
CA ASN A 108 -6.22 1.47 3.25
C ASN A 108 -6.49 0.34 2.25
N PHE A 109 -5.44 -0.21 1.66
CA PHE A 109 -5.51 -1.44 0.88
C PHE A 109 -4.24 -2.26 1.10
N THR A 110 -4.37 -3.58 1.04
CA THR A 110 -3.27 -4.51 1.31
C THR A 110 -2.68 -4.96 -0.01
N ILE A 111 -1.37 -4.84 -0.18
CA ILE A 111 -0.65 -5.41 -1.31
C ILE A 111 -0.59 -6.93 -1.10
N PRO A 112 -1.16 -7.74 -2.02
CA PRO A 112 -1.08 -9.19 -1.93
C PRO A 112 0.39 -9.65 -1.95
N SER A 113 0.69 -10.67 -1.15
CA SER A 113 2.06 -11.18 -0.99
C SER A 113 2.66 -11.79 -2.27
N ASP A 114 1.82 -12.12 -3.24
CA ASP A 114 2.19 -12.67 -4.54
C ASP A 114 2.50 -11.59 -5.60
N VAL A 115 2.20 -10.31 -5.34
CA VAL A 115 2.42 -9.21 -6.30
C VAL A 115 3.85 -8.69 -6.22
N HIS A 116 4.74 -9.15 -7.10
CA HIS A 116 6.14 -8.71 -7.11
C HIS A 116 6.32 -7.32 -7.71
N SER A 117 5.54 -6.98 -8.74
CA SER A 117 5.48 -5.64 -9.29
C SER A 117 4.09 -5.39 -9.87
N ALA A 118 3.57 -4.18 -9.72
CA ALA A 118 2.28 -3.78 -10.27
C ALA A 118 2.24 -2.28 -10.56
N ASP A 119 1.46 -1.91 -11.58
CA ASP A 119 1.08 -0.53 -11.89
C ASP A 119 -0.43 -0.42 -11.75
N TYR A 120 -0.87 0.19 -10.65
CA TYR A 120 -2.29 0.42 -10.36
C TYR A 120 -2.71 1.82 -10.77
N GLN A 121 -3.92 1.94 -11.31
CA GLN A 121 -4.55 3.20 -11.62
C GLN A 121 -5.64 3.53 -10.61
N PHE A 122 -5.69 4.81 -10.26
CA PHE A 122 -6.73 5.31 -9.38
C PHE A 122 -7.19 6.72 -9.74
N THR A 123 -8.39 7.05 -9.29
CA THR A 123 -8.94 8.41 -9.28
C THR A 123 -9.76 8.63 -8.01
N TYR A 124 -10.22 9.86 -7.80
CA TYR A 124 -11.07 10.22 -6.66
C TYR A 124 -12.45 10.66 -7.12
N ARG A 125 -13.47 10.34 -6.32
CA ARG A 125 -14.83 10.80 -6.54
C ARG A 125 -15.55 11.06 -5.22
N LEU A 126 -16.60 11.88 -5.30
CA LEU A 126 -17.62 11.98 -4.27
C LEU A 126 -18.78 11.08 -4.67
N ALA A 127 -19.19 10.20 -3.77
CA ALA A 127 -20.43 9.48 -3.91
C ALA A 127 -21.49 10.17 -3.06
N HIS A 128 -22.53 10.67 -3.71
CA HIS A 128 -23.67 11.30 -3.09
C HIS A 128 -24.81 10.30 -3.05
N SER A 129 -25.41 10.09 -1.89
CA SER A 129 -26.54 9.20 -1.74
C SER A 129 -27.70 9.93 -1.08
N ASN A 130 -28.91 9.69 -1.61
CA ASN A 130 -30.16 10.05 -0.96
C ASN A 130 -31.01 8.79 -0.75
N GLU A 131 -32.26 8.93 -0.32
CA GLU A 131 -33.16 7.80 -0.05
C GLU A 131 -33.45 6.91 -1.27
N SER A 132 -33.21 7.39 -2.50
CA SER A 132 -33.65 6.72 -3.74
C SER A 132 -32.54 6.45 -4.76
N SER A 133 -31.40 7.14 -4.71
CA SER A 133 -30.33 6.99 -5.69
C SER A 133 -28.96 7.37 -5.15
N THR A 134 -27.93 6.89 -5.85
CA THR A 134 -26.54 7.29 -5.66
C THR A 134 -25.98 7.81 -6.98
N TRP A 135 -25.31 8.96 -6.94
CA TRP A 135 -24.62 9.54 -8.09
C TRP A 135 -23.21 9.98 -7.69
N TYR A 136 -22.36 10.20 -8.70
CA TYR A 136 -20.94 10.41 -8.49
C TYR A 136 -20.46 11.71 -9.11
N THR A 137 -19.62 12.45 -8.36
CA THR A 137 -18.89 13.61 -8.85
C THR A 137 -17.41 13.27 -8.88
N TRP A 138 -16.82 13.19 -10.08
CA TRP A 138 -15.39 12.92 -10.24
C TRP A 138 -14.56 14.15 -9.84
N LEU A 139 -13.47 13.92 -9.12
CA LEU A 139 -12.61 14.97 -8.56
C LEU A 139 -11.33 15.23 -9.39
N GLY A 140 -11.25 14.64 -10.58
CA GLY A 140 -10.17 14.84 -11.53
C GLY A 140 -10.66 14.93 -12.97
N ASP A 141 -9.74 15.29 -13.87
CA ASP A 141 -10.00 15.34 -15.29
C ASP A 141 -10.10 13.94 -15.91
N ALA A 142 -10.89 13.83 -16.98
CA ALA A 142 -11.03 12.59 -17.71
C ALA A 142 -9.67 12.15 -18.29
N GLY A 143 -9.22 10.95 -17.92
CA GLY A 143 -7.93 10.40 -18.36
C GLY A 143 -6.72 10.84 -17.55
N SER A 144 -6.90 11.62 -16.47
CA SER A 144 -5.82 12.04 -15.56
C SER A 144 -5.77 11.20 -14.28
N ASN A 145 -5.82 9.88 -14.45
CA ASN A 145 -5.67 8.95 -13.33
C ASN A 145 -4.30 9.13 -12.67
N GLY A 146 -4.25 8.92 -11.35
CA GLY A 146 -2.99 8.70 -10.65
C GLY A 146 -2.52 7.27 -10.87
N HIS A 147 -1.21 7.07 -10.80
CA HIS A 147 -0.56 5.78 -10.89
C HIS A 147 0.14 5.45 -9.58
N LEU A 148 -0.02 4.22 -9.12
CA LEU A 148 0.72 3.66 -8.01
C LEU A 148 1.53 2.47 -8.52
N ILE A 149 2.83 2.67 -8.61
CA ILE A 149 3.78 1.63 -9.01
C ILE A 149 4.31 0.98 -7.74
N ILE A 150 4.09 -0.32 -7.63
CA ILE A 150 4.63 -1.14 -6.55
C ILE A 150 5.79 -1.95 -7.10
N ASP A 151 6.89 -1.93 -6.35
CA ASP A 151 8.00 -2.84 -6.52
C ASP A 151 8.22 -3.56 -5.18
N GLN A 152 8.03 -4.88 -5.15
CA GLN A 152 8.36 -5.64 -3.95
C GLN A 152 9.86 -5.94 -3.97
N GLU A 153 10.61 -5.22 -3.13
CA GLU A 153 11.94 -5.66 -2.79
C GLU A 153 11.81 -7.02 -2.08
N ALA A 154 12.45 -8.05 -2.62
CA ALA A 154 12.64 -9.29 -1.89
C ALA A 154 13.21 -8.92 -0.52
N PRO A 155 12.64 -9.42 0.60
CA PRO A 155 13.08 -9.01 1.92
C PRO A 155 14.59 -9.22 1.99
N ALA A 156 15.34 -8.14 2.22
CA ALA A 156 16.74 -8.26 2.53
C ALA A 156 16.82 -9.13 3.77
N ILE A 157 17.27 -10.38 3.62
CA ILE A 157 17.51 -11.24 4.78
C ILE A 157 18.65 -10.54 5.53
N GLU A 158 18.33 -9.96 6.68
CA GLU A 158 19.30 -9.22 7.48
C GLU A 158 20.47 -10.14 7.82
N GLY A 159 21.68 -9.72 7.42
CA GLY A 159 22.88 -10.53 7.54
C GLY A 159 23.15 -11.49 6.39
N LEU A 160 22.27 -11.71 5.41
CA LEU A 160 22.61 -12.58 4.26
C LEU A 160 23.28 -11.78 3.14
N VAL A 161 24.56 -12.04 2.91
CA VAL A 161 25.33 -11.49 1.79
C VAL A 161 25.49 -12.57 0.72
N LEU A 162 24.76 -12.43 -0.38
CA LEU A 162 24.88 -13.30 -1.56
C LEU A 162 26.24 -13.08 -2.24
N VAL A 163 26.85 -14.17 -2.73
CA VAL A 163 28.10 -14.08 -3.50
C VAL A 163 27.79 -13.49 -4.89
N ALA A 164 28.68 -12.66 -5.42
CA ALA A 164 28.46 -11.72 -6.54
C ALA A 164 27.77 -12.26 -7.82
N ASP A 165 27.76 -13.58 -8.03
CA ASP A 165 27.14 -14.24 -9.18
C ASP A 165 25.72 -14.79 -8.89
N TRP A 166 25.25 -14.67 -7.65
CA TRP A 166 23.89 -15.04 -7.22
C TRP A 166 23.04 -13.77 -7.17
N LYS A 167 22.26 -13.55 -8.22
CA LYS A 167 21.26 -12.48 -8.26
C LYS A 167 19.88 -13.07 -7.96
N SER A 168 19.07 -12.29 -7.26
CA SER A 168 17.63 -12.53 -7.12
C SER A 168 16.90 -12.15 -8.42
N ASP A 169 17.36 -12.65 -9.56
CA ASP A 169 16.63 -12.43 -10.81
C ASP A 169 15.52 -13.49 -10.87
N SER A 170 14.27 -13.02 -10.77
CA SER A 170 13.04 -13.80 -10.64
C SER A 170 12.68 -14.66 -11.87
N ASN A 171 13.58 -14.82 -12.84
CA ASN A 171 13.28 -15.46 -14.12
C ASN A 171 14.30 -16.51 -14.61
N ASP A 172 15.33 -16.84 -13.83
CA ASP A 172 16.31 -17.85 -14.26
C ASP A 172 16.19 -19.15 -13.46
N ALA A 173 15.27 -20.02 -13.92
CA ALA A 173 15.01 -21.34 -13.33
C ALA A 173 16.09 -22.39 -13.61
N ARG A 174 17.36 -22.01 -13.78
CA ARG A 174 18.46 -22.96 -14.05
C ARG A 174 19.76 -22.59 -13.34
N LEU A 175 19.70 -22.55 -12.01
CA LEU A 175 20.90 -22.62 -11.19
C LEU A 175 21.11 -24.08 -10.76
N SER A 176 21.97 -24.81 -11.48
CA SER A 176 22.57 -26.03 -10.93
C SER A 176 23.43 -25.61 -9.73
N PRO A 177 23.38 -26.31 -8.59
CA PRO A 177 24.30 -26.04 -7.51
C PRO A 177 25.71 -26.38 -8.00
N ALA A 178 26.50 -25.37 -8.32
CA ALA A 178 27.94 -25.52 -8.31
C ALA A 178 28.37 -25.68 -6.85
N ASP A 179 29.19 -26.67 -6.53
CA ASP A 179 29.78 -26.80 -5.19
C ASP A 179 30.45 -25.48 -4.82
N GLY A 180 29.93 -24.80 -3.79
CA GLY A 180 30.41 -23.48 -3.41
C GLY A 180 29.54 -22.79 -2.37
N THR A 181 30.13 -21.78 -1.72
CA THR A 181 29.41 -20.89 -0.81
C THR A 181 28.51 -19.97 -1.64
N VAL A 182 27.20 -20.07 -1.45
CA VAL A 182 26.19 -19.31 -2.21
C VAL A 182 25.78 -18.01 -1.51
N ALA A 183 25.98 -17.97 -0.19
CA ALA A 183 25.71 -16.83 0.66
C ALA A 183 26.60 -16.87 1.93
N THR A 184 26.81 -15.72 2.54
CA THR A 184 27.49 -15.59 3.84
C THR A 184 26.59 -14.86 4.82
N LEU A 185 26.58 -15.29 6.08
CA LEU A 185 25.87 -14.62 7.16
C LEU A 185 26.80 -13.62 7.85
N ALA A 186 26.54 -12.33 7.67
CA ALA A 186 27.20 -11.21 8.31
C ALA A 186 26.48 -10.86 9.64
N GLY A 187 26.93 -11.47 10.73
CA GLY A 187 26.50 -11.16 12.10
C GLY A 187 25.96 -12.38 12.88
N PRO A 188 25.77 -12.25 14.20
CA PRO A 188 25.11 -13.28 15.00
C PRO A 188 23.62 -13.28 14.66
N VAL A 189 23.21 -14.20 13.78
CA VAL A 189 21.81 -14.39 13.38
C VAL A 189 21.41 -15.79 13.80
N ASP A 190 20.30 -15.91 14.53
CA ASP A 190 19.66 -17.21 14.78
C ASP A 190 18.98 -17.66 13.48
N TRP A 191 19.45 -18.77 12.90
CA TRP A 191 18.92 -19.33 11.67
C TRP A 191 18.47 -20.77 11.87
N SER A 192 17.46 -21.17 11.12
CA SER A 192 17.07 -22.57 10.98
C SER A 192 16.93 -22.88 9.49
N GLY A 193 17.57 -23.96 9.05
CA GLY A 193 17.56 -24.40 7.67
C GLY A 193 16.76 -25.70 7.52
N TRP A 194 16.00 -25.81 6.45
CA TRP A 194 15.39 -27.06 6.01
C TRP A 194 15.91 -27.38 4.61
N ALA A 195 16.43 -28.57 4.42
CA ALA A 195 16.75 -29.09 3.10
C ALA A 195 15.59 -29.96 2.62
N ILE A 196 15.10 -29.70 1.41
CA ILE A 196 14.14 -30.56 0.75
C ILE A 196 14.96 -31.52 -0.11
N ASP A 197 14.87 -32.81 0.18
CA ASP A 197 15.44 -33.83 -0.70
C ASP A 197 14.64 -33.85 -2.00
N LEU A 198 15.27 -33.44 -3.09
CA LEU A 198 14.67 -33.41 -4.42
C LEU A 198 14.94 -34.71 -5.20
N ASP A 199 15.55 -35.73 -4.58
CA ASP A 199 15.70 -37.03 -5.23
C ASP A 199 14.37 -37.83 -5.16
N PRO A 200 13.69 -38.07 -6.30
CA PRO A 200 12.47 -38.87 -6.34
C PRO A 200 12.70 -40.36 -6.01
N ARG A 201 13.93 -40.80 -5.68
CA ARG A 201 14.28 -42.17 -5.29
C ARG A 201 14.73 -42.33 -3.84
N SER A 202 14.74 -41.27 -3.05
CA SER A 202 15.08 -41.36 -1.64
C SER A 202 13.96 -42.06 -0.85
N GLU A 203 14.15 -43.34 -0.55
CA GLU A 203 13.38 -43.99 0.51
C GLU A 203 13.70 -43.29 1.84
N SER A 204 12.67 -42.73 2.48
CA SER A 204 12.82 -42.17 3.82
C SER A 204 13.30 -43.26 4.78
N PRO A 205 14.27 -43.00 5.66
CA PRO A 205 14.59 -43.95 6.72
C PRO A 205 13.37 -44.05 7.65
N ALA A 206 12.91 -45.27 7.88
CA ALA A 206 11.87 -45.54 8.86
C ALA A 206 12.41 -45.34 10.28
N THR A 207 11.75 -44.42 10.98
CA THR A 207 11.77 -44.14 12.44
C THR A 207 12.93 -43.33 12.98
#